data_AF-A8S2Y3-F1
#
_entry.id   AF-A8S2Y3-F1
#
_cell.length_a   1.000
_cell.length_b   1.000
_cell.length_c   1.000
_cell.angle_alpha   90.00
_cell.angle_beta   90.00
_cell.angle_gamma   90.00
#
_symmetry.space_group_name_H-M   'P 1'
#
loop_
_entity.id
_entity.type
_entity.pdbx_description
1 polymer ?
#
loop_
_entity_poly.entity_id
_entity_poly.type
_entity_poly.pdbx_seq_one_letter_code
_entity_poly.pdbx_strand_id
1 'polypeptide(L)'
;MLNNKKLKNNNIVIMNFTGVYENQEFYQDLGAVWLELGDIQGTNCYCDEEAEAAIKERISLMEPSGIHFLDSGNYHYVSKIWLDKIEEEFELLVFDHHTDMQMPMFGNILSCGGWIQAALDTNTRLKRVYLAGPPSMEAEADRERVVGINEEELKTPGCISRHLKNSGLPLYISLDKDILTRSCAITNWDQGEAQLEDVLACIKEAASCRSIIGVDVCGENPDDQEQEGNRASQTNQNTNRKIICKLLEICDVLCP
;
A
#
# COMPACT_ATOMS: atom_id res chain seq x y z
N MET A 1 -25.45 5.96 -15.39
CA MET A 1 -24.65 7.00 -14.74
C MET A 1 -24.14 6.40 -13.43
N LEU A 2 -22.89 5.95 -13.42
CA LEU A 2 -22.25 5.47 -12.20
C LEU A 2 -22.03 6.68 -11.28
N ASN A 3 -22.70 6.68 -10.14
CA ASN A 3 -22.33 7.57 -9.04
C ASN A 3 -20.98 7.08 -8.51
N ASN A 4 -19.88 7.58 -9.08
CA ASN A 4 -18.54 7.42 -8.53
C ASN A 4 -18.57 8.02 -7.12
N LYS A 5 -18.63 7.18 -6.09
CA LYS A 5 -18.35 7.60 -4.72
C LYS A 5 -16.86 7.88 -4.65
N LYS A 6 -16.47 9.09 -5.04
CA LYS A 6 -15.15 9.68 -4.84
C LYS A 6 -14.76 9.55 -3.37
N LEU A 7 -13.46 9.41 -3.09
CA LEU A 7 -12.89 9.49 -1.74
C LEU A 7 -13.51 10.69 -1.01
N LYS A 8 -14.25 10.43 0.06
CA LYS A 8 -15.10 11.44 0.72
C LYS A 8 -14.31 12.42 1.59
N ASN A 9 -13.06 12.07 1.94
CA ASN A 9 -12.14 12.90 2.71
C ASN A 9 -10.73 12.67 2.13
N ASN A 10 -10.06 13.75 1.71
CA ASN A 10 -8.68 13.68 1.20
C ASN A 10 -7.67 13.64 2.35
N ASN A 11 -7.90 12.74 3.30
CA ASN A 11 -7.05 12.61 4.46
C ASN A 11 -5.76 11.93 4.01
N ILE A 12 -4.68 12.70 4.00
CA ILE A 12 -3.34 12.16 3.91
C ILE A 12 -2.89 11.85 5.33
N VAL A 13 -2.49 10.61 5.58
CA VAL A 13 -2.01 10.17 6.89
C VAL A 13 -0.57 9.70 6.74
N ILE A 14 0.33 10.25 7.56
CA ILE A 14 1.70 9.78 7.68
C ILE A 14 1.78 8.96 8.96
N MET A 15 1.99 7.66 8.83
CA MET A 15 2.17 6.73 9.94
C MET A 15 3.66 6.57 10.17
N ASN A 16 4.21 7.30 11.15
CA ASN A 16 5.64 7.38 11.40
C ASN A 16 6.04 6.36 12.48
N PHE A 17 6.54 5.20 12.07
CA PHE A 17 7.02 4.17 12.97
C PHE A 17 8.52 4.31 13.27
N THR A 18 9.30 4.74 12.28
CA THR A 18 10.77 4.74 12.35
C THR A 18 11.40 6.12 12.46
N GLY A 19 10.65 7.18 12.14
CA GLY A 19 11.19 8.53 11.97
C GLY A 19 11.62 8.85 10.54
N VAL A 20 11.51 7.90 9.59
CA VAL A 20 12.01 8.09 8.21
C VAL A 20 11.39 9.28 7.49
N TYR A 21 10.13 9.61 7.80
CA TYR A 21 9.42 10.73 7.18
C TYR A 21 9.86 12.10 7.71
N GLU A 22 10.54 12.19 8.86
CA GLU A 22 11.02 13.45 9.43
C GLU A 22 12.04 14.16 8.53
N ASN A 23 12.75 13.39 7.71
CA ASN A 23 13.71 13.90 6.73
C ASN A 23 13.10 14.09 5.34
N GLN A 24 11.77 14.05 5.23
CA GLN A 24 11.05 14.24 3.97
C GLN A 24 10.07 15.41 4.03
N GLU A 25 9.64 15.90 2.87
CA GLU A 25 8.87 17.14 2.73
C GLU A 25 7.69 17.00 1.76
N PHE A 26 7.47 15.83 1.16
CA PHE A 26 6.44 15.64 0.11
C PHE A 26 5.01 15.91 0.58
N TYR A 27 4.78 16.01 1.90
CA TYR A 27 3.48 16.16 2.55
C TYR A 27 3.24 17.55 3.17
N GLN A 28 4.25 18.43 3.27
CA GLN A 28 4.22 19.63 4.12
C GLN A 28 3.06 20.60 3.79
N ASP A 29 2.71 20.77 2.52
CA ASP A 29 1.66 21.71 2.08
C ASP A 29 0.29 21.04 1.87
N LEU A 30 0.16 19.77 2.24
CA LEU A 30 -1.03 18.96 1.93
C LEU A 30 -1.97 18.75 3.13
N GLY A 31 -1.65 19.36 4.27
CA GLY A 31 -2.46 19.21 5.50
C GLY A 31 -2.49 17.78 6.03
N ALA A 32 -1.39 17.03 5.83
CA ALA A 32 -1.30 15.64 6.25
C ALA A 32 -1.40 15.49 7.79
N VAL A 33 -2.14 14.48 8.23
CA VAL A 33 -2.23 14.08 9.64
C VAL A 33 -1.04 13.18 9.96
N TRP A 34 -0.26 13.57 10.96
CA TRP A 34 0.88 12.80 11.45
C TRP A 34 0.49 11.92 12.63
N LEU A 35 0.76 10.63 12.52
CA LEU A 35 0.62 9.66 13.59
C LEU A 35 2.02 9.19 14.00
N GLU A 36 2.45 9.61 15.19
CA GLU A 36 3.66 9.08 15.81
C GLU A 36 3.36 7.69 16.40
N LEU A 37 4.08 6.68 15.91
CA LEU A 37 3.86 5.27 16.26
C LEU A 37 5.14 4.57 16.75
N GLY A 38 6.28 5.28 16.76
CA GLY A 38 7.56 4.75 17.24
C GLY A 38 7.57 4.38 18.74
N ASP A 39 6.54 4.77 19.51
CA ASP A 39 6.36 4.35 20.89
C ASP A 39 5.81 2.91 21.01
N ILE A 40 5.16 2.39 19.97
CA ILE A 40 4.53 1.07 19.96
C ILE A 40 5.60 -0.01 19.74
N GLN A 41 5.85 -0.81 20.76
CA GLN A 41 6.72 -1.98 20.69
C GLN A 41 6.03 -3.14 19.97
N GLY A 42 6.81 -4.10 19.46
CA GLY A 42 6.23 -5.32 18.85
C GLY A 42 5.66 -5.11 17.45
N THR A 43 6.21 -4.17 16.67
CA THR A 43 5.70 -3.73 15.36
C THR A 43 6.63 -4.02 14.18
N ASN A 44 7.91 -4.36 14.40
CA ASN A 44 8.89 -4.47 13.33
C ASN A 44 8.83 -5.85 12.63
N CYS A 45 8.40 -5.88 11.36
CA CYS A 45 8.12 -7.06 10.52
C CYS A 45 6.96 -7.94 11.02
N TYR A 46 6.75 -7.99 12.33
CA TYR A 46 5.67 -8.71 13.01
C TYR A 46 4.94 -7.73 13.90
N CYS A 47 3.63 -7.91 14.01
CA CYS A 47 2.72 -7.15 14.86
C CYS A 47 2.10 -8.09 15.88
N ASP A 48 2.47 -7.94 17.15
CA ASP A 48 1.81 -8.67 18.24
C ASP A 48 0.41 -8.10 18.55
N GLU A 49 -0.36 -8.80 19.38
CA GLU A 49 -1.75 -8.45 19.67
C GLU A 49 -1.85 -7.08 20.37
N GLU A 50 -0.93 -6.78 21.28
CA GLU A 50 -0.86 -5.50 21.98
C GLU A 50 -0.53 -4.34 21.01
N ALA A 51 0.41 -4.55 20.09
CA ALA A 51 0.78 -3.59 19.05
C ALA A 51 -0.39 -3.34 18.08
N GLU A 52 -1.05 -4.40 17.61
CA GLU A 52 -2.20 -4.28 16.71
C GLU A 52 -3.34 -3.50 17.40
N ALA A 53 -3.61 -3.79 18.68
CA ALA A 53 -4.61 -3.07 19.46
C ALA A 53 -4.24 -1.59 19.64
N ALA A 54 -2.97 -1.29 19.91
CA ALA A 54 -2.48 0.09 20.02
C ALA A 54 -2.65 0.84 18.69
N ILE A 55 -2.23 0.26 17.57
CA ILE A 55 -2.39 0.87 16.23
C ILE A 55 -3.87 1.14 15.95
N LYS A 56 -4.75 0.16 16.19
CA LYS A 56 -6.22 0.31 16.02
C LYS A 56 -6.79 1.46 16.84
N GLU A 57 -6.30 1.66 18.07
CA GLU A 57 -6.72 2.79 18.90
C GLU A 57 -6.30 4.14 18.29
N ARG A 58 -5.05 4.25 17.77
CA ARG A 58 -4.56 5.50 17.13
C ARG A 58 -5.40 5.90 15.91
N ILE A 59 -5.87 4.93 15.14
CA ILE A 59 -6.66 5.17 13.92
C ILE A 59 -8.18 5.01 14.14
N SER A 60 -8.63 4.89 15.38
CA SER A 60 -10.03 4.54 15.71
C SER A 60 -11.05 5.50 15.09
N LEU A 61 -10.78 6.81 15.16
CA LEU A 61 -11.63 7.88 14.62
C LEU A 61 -11.37 8.21 13.15
N MET A 62 -10.43 7.51 12.51
CA MET A 62 -10.07 7.72 11.11
C MET A 62 -10.84 6.75 10.22
N GLU A 63 -11.14 7.17 9.00
CA GLU A 63 -11.79 6.32 7.99
C GLU A 63 -10.72 5.66 7.11
N PRO A 64 -10.96 4.44 6.59
CA PRO A 64 -10.06 3.82 5.62
C PRO A 64 -10.02 4.54 4.27
N SER A 65 -10.93 5.51 4.06
CA SER A 65 -10.87 6.40 2.91
C SER A 65 -9.81 7.48 3.10
N GLY A 66 -8.75 7.42 2.30
CA GLY A 66 -7.66 8.37 2.33
C GLY A 66 -6.45 7.88 1.55
N ILE A 67 -5.33 8.56 1.75
CA ILE A 67 -4.00 8.15 1.30
C ILE A 67 -3.13 7.97 2.54
N HIS A 68 -2.72 6.74 2.83
CA HIS A 68 -1.96 6.42 4.04
C HIS A 68 -0.53 6.02 3.68
N PHE A 69 0.46 6.74 4.20
CA PHE A 69 1.87 6.38 4.10
C PHE A 69 2.26 5.58 5.33
N LEU A 70 2.72 4.35 5.15
CA LEU A 70 2.83 3.33 6.20
C LEU A 70 4.25 3.14 6.74
N ASP A 71 5.23 3.95 6.33
CA ASP A 71 6.66 3.80 6.63
C ASP A 71 7.32 2.69 5.77
N SER A 72 8.31 1.98 6.30
CA SER A 72 9.03 0.91 5.60
C SER A 72 8.17 -0.32 5.30
N GLY A 73 8.65 -1.20 4.42
CA GLY A 73 7.95 -2.45 4.08
C GLY A 73 7.75 -3.38 5.30
N ASN A 74 8.49 -3.16 6.40
CA ASN A 74 8.30 -3.91 7.64
C ASN A 74 6.92 -3.70 8.28
N TYR A 75 6.24 -2.61 7.93
CA TYR A 75 4.92 -2.24 8.45
C TYR A 75 3.80 -2.45 7.42
N HIS A 76 4.06 -3.14 6.30
CA HIS A 76 3.06 -3.34 5.26
C HIS A 76 1.79 -4.05 5.75
N TYR A 77 1.91 -4.84 6.82
CA TYR A 77 0.76 -5.43 7.50
C TYR A 77 -0.28 -4.42 8.00
N VAL A 78 0.08 -3.15 8.17
CA VAL A 78 -0.84 -2.08 8.55
C VAL A 78 -1.93 -1.88 7.50
N SER A 79 -1.68 -2.24 6.22
CA SER A 79 -2.70 -2.28 5.19
C SER A 79 -3.88 -3.16 5.64
N LYS A 80 -3.64 -4.37 6.18
CA LYS A 80 -4.72 -5.22 6.74
C LYS A 80 -5.53 -4.48 7.81
N ILE A 81 -4.88 -3.75 8.70
CA ILE A 81 -5.55 -3.01 9.79
C ILE A 81 -6.49 -1.93 9.22
N TRP A 82 -6.08 -1.24 8.16
CA TRP A 82 -6.96 -0.32 7.42
C TRP A 82 -8.10 -1.05 6.71
N LEU A 83 -7.81 -2.17 6.04
CA LEU A 83 -8.81 -2.97 5.34
C LEU A 83 -9.92 -3.50 6.26
N ASP A 84 -9.58 -3.85 7.51
CA ASP A 84 -10.53 -4.33 8.51
C ASP A 84 -11.56 -3.27 8.94
N LYS A 85 -11.33 -2.00 8.61
CA LYS A 85 -12.29 -0.90 8.85
C LYS A 85 -13.31 -0.74 7.71
N ILE A 86 -13.16 -1.46 6.59
CA ILE A 86 -14.06 -1.34 5.43
C ILE A 86 -15.35 -2.14 5.67
N GLU A 87 -16.48 -1.45 5.70
CA GLU A 87 -17.78 -2.06 6.04
C GLU A 87 -18.53 -2.67 4.84
N GLU A 88 -18.15 -2.34 3.61
CA GLU A 88 -18.75 -2.84 2.36
C GLU A 88 -17.90 -3.92 1.69
N GLU A 89 -18.47 -4.72 0.78
CA GLU A 89 -17.68 -5.69 0.02
C GLU A 89 -16.75 -4.96 -0.95
N PHE A 90 -15.49 -5.39 -1.02
CA PHE A 90 -14.46 -4.72 -1.81
C PHE A 90 -13.47 -5.71 -2.41
N GLU A 91 -12.64 -5.21 -3.32
CA GLU A 91 -11.49 -5.92 -3.90
C GLU A 91 -10.21 -5.12 -3.60
N LEU A 92 -9.08 -5.81 -3.59
CA LEU A 92 -7.77 -5.23 -3.30
C LEU A 92 -6.89 -5.34 -4.55
N LEU A 93 -6.20 -4.26 -4.91
CA LEU A 93 -5.11 -4.26 -5.88
C LEU A 93 -3.82 -3.93 -5.13
N VAL A 94 -2.86 -4.85 -5.17
CA VAL A 94 -1.55 -4.69 -4.54
C VAL A 94 -0.50 -4.59 -5.63
N PHE A 95 0.36 -3.58 -5.54
CA PHE A 95 1.62 -3.49 -6.28
C PHE A 95 2.75 -3.79 -5.31
N ASP A 96 3.48 -4.86 -5.57
CA ASP A 96 4.47 -5.39 -4.62
C ASP A 96 5.47 -6.29 -5.37
N HIS A 97 6.74 -6.29 -4.97
CA HIS A 97 7.66 -7.31 -5.45
C HIS A 97 7.41 -8.68 -4.79
N HIS A 98 6.93 -8.67 -3.55
CA HIS A 98 6.69 -9.81 -2.70
C HIS A 98 5.24 -10.28 -2.77
N THR A 99 5.04 -11.54 -2.39
CA THR A 99 3.71 -12.13 -2.39
C THR A 99 2.88 -11.71 -1.19
N ASP A 100 3.53 -11.37 -0.07
CA ASP A 100 2.93 -11.07 1.24
C ASP A 100 1.84 -12.07 1.71
N MET A 101 1.98 -13.31 1.26
CA MET A 101 1.07 -14.42 1.52
C MET A 101 1.72 -15.58 2.29
N GLN A 102 2.92 -15.37 2.84
CA GLN A 102 3.62 -16.39 3.61
C GLN A 102 2.83 -16.75 4.86
N MET A 103 2.60 -18.04 5.06
CA MET A 103 2.02 -18.53 6.31
C MET A 103 3.05 -18.40 7.45
N PRO A 104 2.66 -17.91 8.63
CA PRO A 104 3.57 -17.85 9.78
C PRO A 104 4.00 -19.25 10.20
N MET A 105 5.30 -19.44 10.46
CA MET A 105 5.84 -20.74 10.91
C MET A 105 5.38 -21.12 12.32
N PHE A 106 5.08 -20.14 13.18
CA PHE A 106 4.65 -20.35 14.56
C PHE A 106 3.66 -19.27 14.99
N GLY A 107 2.51 -19.68 15.54
CA GLY A 107 1.45 -18.77 15.97
C GLY A 107 0.74 -18.08 14.79
N ASN A 108 -0.38 -17.42 15.09
CA ASN A 108 -1.11 -16.59 14.12
C ASN A 108 -0.74 -15.11 14.33
N ILE A 109 0.56 -14.80 14.27
CA ILE A 109 1.05 -13.42 14.42
C ILE A 109 1.01 -12.74 13.06
N LEU A 110 0.46 -11.53 13.01
CA LEU A 110 0.42 -10.72 11.80
C LEU A 110 1.84 -10.28 11.41
N SER A 111 2.21 -10.38 10.14
CA SER A 111 3.54 -10.02 9.65
C SER A 111 3.46 -9.30 8.31
N CYS A 112 4.52 -8.55 7.94
CA CYS A 112 4.63 -7.96 6.61
C CYS A 112 4.57 -9.05 5.53
N GLY A 113 5.35 -10.12 5.64
CA GLY A 113 5.33 -11.18 4.63
C GLY A 113 4.04 -12.04 4.55
N GLY A 114 3.04 -11.83 5.40
CA GLY A 114 1.85 -12.69 5.49
C GLY A 114 0.50 -11.95 5.60
N TRP A 115 0.49 -10.62 5.48
CA TRP A 115 -0.71 -9.83 5.76
C TRP A 115 -1.83 -10.05 4.74
N ILE A 116 -1.50 -10.34 3.47
CA ILE A 116 -2.51 -10.57 2.42
C ILE A 116 -3.27 -11.86 2.73
N GLN A 117 -2.55 -12.93 3.10
CA GLN A 117 -3.18 -14.18 3.48
C GLN A 117 -4.03 -13.99 4.75
N ALA A 118 -3.50 -13.31 5.76
CA ALA A 118 -4.26 -13.02 6.99
C ALA A 118 -5.52 -12.17 6.71
N ALA A 119 -5.46 -11.22 5.78
CA ALA A 119 -6.61 -10.42 5.35
C ALA A 119 -7.65 -11.29 4.63
N LEU A 120 -7.23 -12.15 3.70
CA LEU A 120 -8.11 -13.08 3.00
C LEU A 120 -8.84 -14.05 3.96
N ASP A 121 -8.15 -14.50 5.00
CA ASP A 121 -8.67 -15.45 5.98
C ASP A 121 -9.69 -14.83 6.94
N THR A 122 -9.47 -13.57 7.35
CA THR A 122 -10.23 -12.94 8.44
C THR A 122 -11.25 -11.91 7.96
N ASN A 123 -11.01 -11.26 6.82
CA ASN A 123 -11.88 -10.21 6.31
C ASN A 123 -12.86 -10.77 5.26
N THR A 124 -14.08 -11.10 5.69
CA THR A 124 -15.13 -11.66 4.81
C THR A 124 -15.65 -10.69 3.74
N ARG A 125 -15.31 -9.39 3.84
CA ARG A 125 -15.65 -8.36 2.86
C ARG A 125 -14.65 -8.28 1.71
N LEU A 126 -13.39 -8.68 1.93
CA LEU A 126 -12.37 -8.78 0.89
C LEU A 126 -12.70 -9.95 -0.06
N LYS A 127 -13.22 -9.66 -1.24
CA LYS A 127 -13.67 -10.70 -2.18
C LYS A 127 -12.56 -11.24 -3.06
N ARG A 128 -11.60 -10.39 -3.42
CA ARG A 128 -10.53 -10.73 -4.36
C ARG A 128 -9.32 -9.85 -4.14
N VAL A 129 -8.14 -10.42 -4.36
CA VAL A 129 -6.85 -9.72 -4.42
C VAL A 129 -6.30 -9.84 -5.83
N TYR A 130 -5.93 -8.71 -6.42
CA TYR A 130 -5.13 -8.62 -7.63
C TYR A 130 -3.71 -8.25 -7.19
N LEU A 131 -2.76 -9.16 -7.37
CA LEU A 131 -1.39 -8.98 -6.90
C LEU A 131 -0.46 -8.80 -8.11
N ALA A 132 0.10 -7.60 -8.23
CA ALA A 132 0.85 -7.17 -9.39
C ALA A 132 2.32 -6.95 -9.04
N GLY A 133 3.22 -7.69 -9.71
CA GLY A 133 4.66 -7.56 -9.50
C GLY A 133 5.39 -8.88 -9.23
N PRO A 134 4.93 -9.76 -8.31
CA PRO A 134 5.74 -10.92 -7.94
C PRO A 134 6.04 -11.82 -9.14
N PRO A 135 7.28 -12.32 -9.29
CA PRO A 135 7.69 -13.12 -10.46
C PRO A 135 6.94 -14.45 -10.52
N SER A 136 6.47 -14.93 -9.38
CA SER A 136 5.62 -16.11 -9.22
C SER A 136 4.79 -15.99 -7.95
N MET A 137 3.59 -16.56 -7.99
CA MET A 137 2.72 -16.65 -6.82
C MET A 137 3.15 -17.79 -5.89
N GLU A 138 2.81 -17.67 -4.60
CA GLU A 138 2.92 -18.77 -3.64
C GLU A 138 2.17 -20.01 -4.13
N ALA A 139 2.73 -21.19 -3.87
CA ALA A 139 2.14 -22.46 -4.30
C ALA A 139 0.74 -22.68 -3.70
N GLU A 140 0.56 -22.24 -2.45
CA GLU A 140 -0.66 -22.41 -1.66
C GLU A 140 -1.66 -21.25 -1.80
N ALA A 141 -1.39 -20.29 -2.68
CA ALA A 141 -2.30 -19.17 -2.91
C ALA A 141 -3.66 -19.67 -3.41
N ASP A 142 -4.75 -19.15 -2.82
CA ASP A 142 -6.11 -19.39 -3.27
C ASP A 142 -6.32 -18.77 -4.67
N ARG A 143 -6.22 -19.60 -5.70
CA ARG A 143 -6.34 -19.18 -7.11
C ARG A 143 -7.74 -18.72 -7.50
N GLU A 144 -8.77 -18.93 -6.67
CA GLU A 144 -10.10 -18.40 -6.92
C GLU A 144 -10.22 -16.93 -6.47
N ARG A 145 -9.54 -16.59 -5.36
CA ARG A 145 -9.57 -15.24 -4.76
C ARG A 145 -8.36 -14.39 -5.08
N VAL A 146 -7.26 -14.97 -5.56
CA VAL A 146 -6.02 -14.25 -5.87
C VAL A 146 -5.68 -14.35 -7.35
N VAL A 147 -5.52 -13.19 -7.99
CA VAL A 147 -5.15 -13.05 -9.39
C VAL A 147 -3.78 -12.41 -9.47
N GLY A 148 -2.76 -13.18 -9.87
CA GLY A 148 -1.44 -12.65 -10.15
C GLY A 148 -1.39 -11.88 -11.47
N ILE A 149 -0.70 -10.75 -11.47
CA ILE A 149 -0.41 -9.91 -12.64
C ILE A 149 1.10 -9.81 -12.72
N ASN A 150 1.70 -10.29 -13.82
CA ASN A 150 3.15 -10.28 -13.94
C ASN A 150 3.69 -8.85 -14.07
N GLU A 151 4.86 -8.56 -13.49
CA GLU A 151 5.51 -7.25 -13.59
C GLU A 151 5.68 -6.74 -15.03
N GLU A 152 6.01 -7.63 -15.97
CA GLU A 152 6.16 -7.28 -17.39
C GLU A 152 4.83 -6.84 -18.04
N GLU A 153 3.68 -7.30 -17.51
CA GLU A 153 2.37 -6.84 -18.00
C GLU A 153 2.12 -5.36 -17.66
N LEU A 154 2.75 -4.82 -16.60
CA LEU A 154 2.56 -3.43 -16.16
C LEU A 154 3.00 -2.41 -17.21
N LYS A 155 3.94 -2.79 -18.08
CA LYS A 155 4.43 -1.97 -19.21
C LYS A 155 3.40 -1.86 -20.35
N THR A 156 2.34 -2.68 -20.34
CA THR A 156 1.35 -2.75 -21.41
C THR A 156 0.11 -1.94 -21.06
N PRO A 157 -0.24 -0.90 -21.84
CA PRO A 157 -1.46 -0.13 -21.62
C PRO A 157 -2.71 -1.01 -21.59
N GLY A 158 -3.59 -0.75 -20.62
CA GLY A 158 -4.82 -1.49 -20.39
C GLY A 158 -4.65 -2.80 -19.61
N CYS A 159 -3.47 -3.13 -19.08
CA CYS A 159 -3.26 -4.38 -18.35
C CYS A 159 -4.17 -4.49 -17.13
N ILE A 160 -4.19 -3.46 -16.27
CA ILE A 160 -5.00 -3.46 -15.06
C ILE A 160 -6.49 -3.47 -15.41
N SER A 161 -6.92 -2.62 -16.35
CA SER A 161 -8.32 -2.57 -16.76
C SER A 161 -8.85 -3.93 -17.25
N ARG A 162 -8.01 -4.73 -17.93
CA ARG A 162 -8.37 -6.07 -18.42
C ARG A 162 -8.63 -7.07 -17.28
N HIS A 163 -7.84 -7.00 -16.21
CA HIS A 163 -7.99 -7.84 -15.02
C HIS A 163 -9.20 -7.41 -14.17
N LEU A 164 -9.46 -6.10 -14.10
CA LEU A 164 -10.54 -5.54 -13.29
C LEU A 164 -11.93 -5.53 -13.97
N LYS A 165 -12.05 -5.81 -15.27
CA LYS A 165 -13.30 -5.61 -16.03
C LYS A 165 -14.52 -6.43 -15.57
N ASN A 166 -14.32 -7.53 -14.84
CA ASN A 166 -15.37 -8.52 -14.56
C ASN A 166 -16.12 -8.31 -13.24
N SER A 167 -15.78 -7.29 -12.47
CA SER A 167 -16.46 -6.98 -11.22
C SER A 167 -16.78 -5.47 -11.19
N GLY A 168 -17.66 -5.06 -10.28
CA GLY A 168 -18.05 -3.67 -10.05
C GLY A 168 -17.87 -3.22 -8.61
N LEU A 169 -17.27 -4.06 -7.76
CA LEU A 169 -16.95 -3.74 -6.39
C LEU A 169 -15.97 -2.56 -6.29
N PRO A 170 -16.01 -1.77 -5.21
CA PRO A 170 -14.99 -0.78 -4.93
C PRO A 170 -13.61 -1.43 -4.76
N LEU A 171 -12.57 -0.65 -5.02
CA LEU A 171 -11.18 -1.09 -5.01
C LEU A 171 -10.37 -0.33 -3.95
N TYR A 172 -9.67 -1.05 -3.09
CA TYR A 172 -8.60 -0.51 -2.28
C TYR A 172 -7.26 -0.78 -2.97
N ILE A 173 -6.34 0.19 -2.96
CA ILE A 173 -5.01 0.03 -3.57
C ILE A 173 -3.93 0.05 -2.49
N SER A 174 -3.04 -0.92 -2.51
CA SER A 174 -1.83 -0.96 -1.68
C SER A 174 -0.61 -0.92 -2.60
N LEU A 175 0.36 -0.05 -2.31
CA LEU A 175 1.59 0.08 -3.08
C LEU A 175 2.79 -0.09 -2.15
N ASP A 176 3.47 -1.24 -2.23
CA ASP A 176 4.87 -1.30 -1.79
C ASP A 176 5.76 -0.75 -2.90
N LYS A 177 6.65 0.17 -2.54
CA LYS A 177 7.61 0.76 -3.47
C LYS A 177 8.73 -0.20 -3.84
N ASP A 178 8.87 -1.35 -3.18
CA ASP A 178 9.87 -2.35 -3.55
C ASP A 178 9.62 -2.96 -4.93
N ILE A 179 8.40 -2.91 -5.48
CA ILE A 179 8.12 -3.25 -6.88
C ILE A 179 8.96 -2.40 -7.87
N LEU A 180 9.38 -1.22 -7.45
CA LEU A 180 10.08 -0.26 -8.29
C LEU A 180 11.58 -0.57 -8.36
N THR A 181 12.20 -0.20 -9.48
CA THR A 181 13.67 -0.19 -9.60
C THR A 181 14.34 0.65 -8.52
N ARG A 182 15.61 0.30 -8.20
CA ARG A 182 16.45 1.02 -7.23
C ARG A 182 16.71 2.50 -7.56
N SER A 183 16.53 2.89 -8.82
CA SER A 183 16.58 4.30 -9.25
C SER A 183 15.30 5.08 -8.93
N CYS A 184 14.18 4.38 -8.78
CA CYS A 184 12.88 4.97 -8.45
C CYS A 184 12.67 5.00 -6.94
N ALA A 185 12.97 3.93 -6.22
CA ALA A 185 12.88 3.89 -4.75
C ALA A 185 14.06 3.10 -4.19
N ILE A 186 14.48 3.43 -2.96
CA ILE A 186 15.43 2.63 -2.19
C ILE A 186 14.66 2.15 -0.97
N THR A 187 14.45 0.83 -0.88
CA THR A 187 13.70 0.19 0.20
C THR A 187 14.63 -0.67 1.06
N ASN A 188 14.10 -1.26 2.14
CA ASN A 188 14.81 -2.18 3.02
C ASN A 188 14.57 -3.67 2.70
N TRP A 189 13.87 -3.95 1.60
CA TRP A 189 13.60 -5.28 1.05
C TRP A 189 14.21 -5.42 -0.35
N ASP A 190 14.28 -6.64 -0.90
CA ASP A 190 14.67 -6.80 -2.30
C ASP A 190 13.65 -6.17 -3.24
N GLN A 191 14.14 -5.67 -4.37
CA GLN A 191 13.36 -4.81 -5.26
C GLN A 191 13.08 -5.48 -6.60
N GLY A 192 11.92 -5.14 -7.17
CA GLY A 192 11.52 -5.42 -8.53
C GLY A 192 12.13 -4.46 -9.56
N GLU A 193 11.65 -4.56 -10.78
CA GLU A 193 12.21 -3.87 -11.94
C GLU A 193 11.21 -2.91 -12.61
N ALA A 194 10.08 -2.63 -11.96
CA ALA A 194 9.07 -1.70 -12.50
C ALA A 194 9.57 -0.25 -12.48
N GLN A 195 9.20 0.51 -13.52
CA GLN A 195 9.36 1.97 -13.50
C GLN A 195 8.17 2.61 -12.79
N LEU A 196 8.42 3.71 -12.08
CA LEU A 196 7.36 4.43 -11.38
C LEU A 196 6.24 4.87 -12.32
N GLU A 197 6.60 5.34 -13.52
CA GLU A 197 5.63 5.81 -14.51
C GLU A 197 4.66 4.71 -14.99
N ASP A 198 5.12 3.45 -15.08
CA ASP A 198 4.27 2.30 -15.43
C ASP A 198 3.27 2.00 -14.31
N VAL A 199 3.73 1.99 -13.05
CA VAL A 199 2.88 1.78 -11.88
C VAL A 199 1.84 2.91 -11.74
N LEU A 200 2.24 4.17 -11.92
CA LEU A 200 1.32 5.32 -11.88
C LEU A 200 0.28 5.28 -13.02
N ALA A 201 0.65 4.78 -14.20
CA ALA A 201 -0.30 4.55 -15.28
C ALA A 201 -1.31 3.45 -14.91
N CYS A 202 -0.84 2.36 -14.31
CA CYS A 202 -1.66 1.26 -13.80
C CYS A 202 -2.67 1.72 -12.72
N ILE A 203 -2.23 2.55 -11.76
CA ILE A 203 -3.11 3.13 -10.73
C ILE A 203 -4.19 4.02 -11.38
N LYS A 204 -3.82 4.82 -12.38
CA LYS A 204 -4.78 5.64 -13.15
C LYS A 204 -5.80 4.79 -13.91
N GLU A 205 -5.37 3.68 -14.50
CA GLU A 205 -6.26 2.72 -15.13
C GLU A 205 -7.24 2.12 -14.13
N ALA A 206 -6.76 1.68 -12.96
CA ALA A 206 -7.60 1.12 -11.90
C ALA A 206 -8.72 2.08 -11.49
N ALA A 207 -8.37 3.35 -11.25
CA ALA A 207 -9.32 4.37 -10.85
C ALA A 207 -10.28 4.81 -11.96
N SER A 208 -9.92 4.61 -13.24
CA SER A 208 -10.84 4.81 -14.35
C SER A 208 -11.88 3.68 -14.47
N CYS A 209 -11.60 2.51 -13.90
CA CYS A 209 -12.45 1.33 -13.97
C CYS A 209 -13.34 1.16 -12.74
N ARG A 210 -12.84 1.51 -11.56
CA ARG A 210 -13.47 1.23 -10.25
C ARG A 210 -13.46 2.46 -9.35
N SER A 211 -14.40 2.48 -8.41
CA SER A 211 -14.39 3.45 -7.32
C SER A 211 -13.25 3.11 -6.36
N ILE A 212 -12.27 4.01 -6.21
CA ILE A 212 -11.20 3.84 -5.23
C ILE A 212 -11.71 4.25 -3.85
N ILE A 213 -11.63 3.34 -2.88
CA ILE A 213 -12.15 3.55 -1.51
C ILE A 213 -11.07 3.82 -0.48
N GLY A 214 -9.80 3.66 -0.83
CA GLY A 214 -8.64 3.96 0.00
C GLY A 214 -7.36 3.56 -0.72
N VAL A 215 -6.26 4.19 -0.35
CA VAL A 215 -4.93 3.87 -0.86
C VAL A 215 -3.93 3.88 0.28
N ASP A 216 -3.00 2.93 0.30
CA ASP A 216 -1.79 3.03 1.11
C ASP A 216 -0.50 2.81 0.32
N VAL A 217 0.59 3.34 0.87
CA VAL A 217 1.93 3.34 0.29
C VAL A 217 2.96 3.01 1.39
N CYS A 218 3.79 2.00 1.16
CA CYS A 218 4.91 1.62 2.04
C CYS A 218 6.23 1.54 1.25
N GLY A 219 7.25 0.91 1.82
CA GLY A 219 8.56 0.73 1.16
C GLY A 219 9.52 1.91 1.34
N GLU A 220 9.51 2.58 2.49
CA GLU A 220 10.64 3.43 2.90
C GLU A 220 11.89 2.61 3.29
N ASN A 221 13.06 3.25 3.27
CA ASN A 221 14.27 2.72 3.89
C ASN A 221 14.51 3.44 5.23
N PRO A 222 14.35 2.76 6.38
CA PRO A 222 14.54 3.37 7.68
C PRO A 222 16.01 3.46 8.11
N ASP A 223 16.95 3.00 7.30
CA ASP A 223 18.39 3.11 7.57
C ASP A 223 18.83 4.58 7.59
N ASP A 224 19.39 5.02 8.71
CA ASP A 224 19.84 6.38 8.97
C ASP A 224 21.34 6.60 8.69
N GLN A 225 22.04 5.58 8.16
CA GLN A 225 23.44 5.70 7.76
C GLN A 225 23.68 6.87 6.80
N GLU A 226 24.58 7.80 7.16
CA GLU A 226 24.66 9.13 6.55
C GLU A 226 24.62 9.16 5.01
N GLN A 227 25.40 8.36 4.29
CA GLN A 227 25.41 8.46 2.82
C GLN A 227 24.26 7.72 2.15
N GLU A 228 23.99 6.48 2.54
CA GLU A 228 22.97 5.65 1.90
C GLU A 228 21.56 6.06 2.36
N GLY A 229 21.38 6.38 3.64
CA GLY A 229 20.15 6.93 4.20
C GLY A 229 19.77 8.27 3.57
N ASN A 230 20.71 9.20 3.40
CA ASN A 230 20.43 10.46 2.70
C ASN A 230 20.02 10.25 1.24
N ARG A 231 20.69 9.33 0.54
CA ARG A 231 20.33 8.98 -0.83
C ARG A 231 18.95 8.35 -0.90
N ALA A 232 18.63 7.43 0.02
CA ALA A 232 17.33 6.78 0.10
C ALA A 232 16.22 7.79 0.40
N SER A 233 16.37 8.62 1.43
CA SER A 233 15.43 9.69 1.76
C SER A 233 15.17 10.61 0.56
N GLN A 234 16.23 11.09 -0.11
CA GLN A 234 16.07 11.97 -1.26
C GLN A 234 15.36 11.30 -2.45
N THR A 235 15.66 10.02 -2.70
CA THR A 235 15.06 9.23 -3.79
C THR A 235 13.58 8.97 -3.49
N ASN A 236 13.29 8.47 -2.29
CA ASN A 236 11.95 8.13 -1.84
C ASN A 236 11.06 9.36 -1.71
N GLN A 237 11.56 10.48 -1.19
CA GLN A 237 10.83 11.75 -1.18
C GLN A 237 10.37 12.15 -2.59
N ASN A 238 11.24 12.04 -3.59
CA ASN A 238 10.90 12.41 -4.96
C ASN A 238 9.82 11.49 -5.54
N THR A 239 9.89 10.20 -5.21
CA THR A 239 8.90 9.21 -5.61
C THR A 239 7.57 9.41 -4.88
N ASN A 240 7.58 9.62 -3.57
CA ASN A 240 6.40 9.93 -2.77
C ASN A 240 5.70 11.19 -3.29
N ARG A 241 6.45 12.23 -3.68
CA ARG A 241 5.88 13.43 -4.31
C ARG A 241 5.16 13.11 -5.63
N LYS A 242 5.75 12.27 -6.49
CA LYS A 242 5.08 11.85 -7.74
C LYS A 242 3.84 10.99 -7.46
N ILE A 243 3.93 10.06 -6.51
CA ILE A 243 2.82 9.18 -6.10
C ILE A 243 1.67 10.03 -5.55
N ILE A 244 1.93 10.88 -4.56
CA ILE A 244 0.87 11.67 -3.92
C ILE A 244 0.21 12.63 -4.92
N CYS A 245 0.97 13.28 -5.80
CA CYS A 245 0.40 14.12 -6.86
C CYS A 245 -0.51 13.31 -7.80
N LYS A 246 -0.11 12.09 -8.17
CA LYS A 246 -0.93 11.21 -9.01
C LYS A 246 -2.21 10.76 -8.30
N LEU A 247 -2.10 10.37 -7.03
CA LEU A 247 -3.24 9.94 -6.24
C LEU A 247 -4.22 11.10 -6.05
N LEU A 248 -3.73 12.32 -5.75
CA LEU A 248 -4.56 13.52 -5.66
C LEU A 248 -5.25 13.87 -7.00
N GLU A 249 -4.54 13.76 -8.15
CA GLU A 249 -5.16 13.92 -9.48
C GLU A 249 -6.32 12.95 -9.68
N ILE A 250 -6.12 11.68 -9.31
CA ILE A 250 -7.12 10.62 -9.43
C ILE A 250 -8.31 10.84 -8.48
N CYS A 251 -8.09 11.52 -7.35
CA CYS A 251 -9.12 11.91 -6.40
C CYS A 251 -9.87 13.19 -6.80
N ASP A 252 -9.58 13.77 -7.98
CA ASP A 252 -10.09 15.08 -8.44
C ASP A 252 -9.75 16.24 -7.49
N VAL A 253 -8.60 16.17 -6.83
CA VAL A 253 -8.04 17.26 -6.02
C VAL A 253 -7.06 18.05 -6.87
N LEU A 254 -7.28 19.35 -7.01
CA LEU A 254 -6.28 20.24 -7.61
C LEU A 254 -5.05 20.23 -6.71
N CYS A 255 -3.94 19.67 -7.21
CA CYS A 255 -2.64 19.80 -6.57
C CYS A 255 -2.27 21.30 -6.49
N PRO A 256 -1.80 21.80 -5.33
CA PRO A 256 -1.33 23.18 -5.21
C PRO A 256 -0.23 23.53 -6.22
#